data_AF-A0AAD9K4L3-F1
#
_entry.id   AF-A0AAD9K4L3-F1
#
_cell.length_a   1.000
_cell.length_b   1.000
_cell.length_c   1.000
_cell.angle_alpha   90.00
_cell.angle_beta   90.00
_cell.angle_gamma   90.00
#
_symmetry.space_group_name_H-M   'P 1'
#
loop_
_entity.id
_entity.type
_entity.pdbx_description
1 polymer ?
#
loop_
_entity_poly.entity_id
_entity_poly.type
_entity_poly.pdbx_seq_one_letter_code
_entity_poly.pdbx_strand_id
1 'polypeptide(L)'
;MCFNVSTSQAPLAGVSHQRITVFWGRYYVEEEPRLVQCRFQRIGCSWRGPFHEKEAHELSCTHPKKPGEEVMGALEALDAQRELDMTLFKQVYDLLSFEKVTFSDLQMRPYRTDDFIPRLYYETSRFSALGSQWVVKAFVSENIKNPAMTCTRLLTYQLVCKSKLQNPVRLHYLALRGPFSELNMRPRVYDFEFNQENMETEKKEFPIIDSNECNKILAAKNISFRLILFQIQK
;
A
#
# COMPACT_ATOMS: atom_id res chain seq x y z
N MET A 1 33.53 11.18 9.95
CA MET A 1 33.01 10.11 9.07
C MET A 1 31.81 9.49 9.78
N CYS A 2 30.60 9.69 9.24
CA CYS A 2 29.38 9.14 9.82
C CYS A 2 29.13 7.76 9.21
N PHE A 3 29.00 6.74 10.05
CA PHE A 3 28.57 5.40 9.64
C PHE A 3 27.15 5.18 10.16
N ASN A 4 26.18 5.03 9.26
CA ASN A 4 24.85 4.56 9.60
C ASN A 4 24.89 3.04 9.66
N VAL A 5 24.59 2.47 10.83
CA VAL A 5 24.36 1.03 10.99
C VAL A 5 22.91 0.86 11.42
N SER A 6 22.05 0.43 10.50
CA SER A 6 20.66 0.06 10.80
C SER A 6 20.58 -1.44 11.05
N THR A 7 20.48 -1.86 12.32
CA THR A 7 20.11 -3.23 12.66
C THR A 7 18.60 -3.38 12.58
N SER A 8 18.10 -4.15 11.61
CA SER A 8 16.68 -4.45 11.45
C SER A 8 16.29 -5.69 12.26
N GLN A 9 15.49 -5.51 13.30
CA GLN A 9 14.63 -6.57 13.86
C GLN A 9 13.18 -6.11 13.84
N ALA A 10 12.30 -7.04 13.48
CA ALA A 10 10.87 -6.85 13.25
C ALA A 10 10.09 -6.47 14.54
N PRO A 11 8.93 -5.78 14.42
CA PRO A 11 8.26 -5.14 15.55
C PRO A 11 7.33 -6.08 16.32
N LEU A 12 7.42 -6.01 17.65
CA LEU A 12 6.30 -6.30 18.55
C LEU A 12 5.48 -5.02 18.70
N ALA A 13 4.15 -5.15 18.70
CA ALA A 13 3.24 -4.02 18.87
C ALA A 13 3.53 -3.28 20.19
N GLY A 14 3.86 -1.99 20.09
CA GLY A 14 4.09 -1.11 21.25
C GLY A 14 5.51 -0.57 21.43
N VAL A 15 6.46 -0.89 20.54
CA VAL A 15 7.84 -0.39 20.65
C VAL A 15 8.05 0.80 19.70
N SER A 16 8.44 1.95 20.25
CA SER A 16 8.88 3.13 19.47
C SER A 16 10.18 2.80 18.74
N HIS A 17 10.25 3.10 17.44
CA HIS A 17 11.51 3.00 16.71
C HIS A 17 12.45 4.11 17.20
N GLN A 18 13.55 3.73 17.83
CA GLN A 18 14.61 4.65 18.25
C GLN A 18 15.64 4.77 17.12
N ARG A 19 15.86 5.99 16.61
CA ARG A 19 17.05 6.30 15.82
C ARG A 19 18.21 6.52 16.78
N ILE A 20 19.24 5.69 16.64
CA ILE A 20 20.48 5.82 17.41
C ILE A 20 21.47 6.58 16.55
N THR A 21 21.80 7.80 16.97
CA THR A 21 22.81 8.63 16.30
C THR A 21 24.08 8.60 17.16
N VAL A 22 25.22 8.19 16.57
CA VAL A 22 26.50 8.13 17.28
C VAL A 22 27.32 9.37 16.95
N PHE A 23 27.51 10.25 17.93
CA PHE A 23 28.40 11.41 17.85
C PHE A 23 29.44 11.28 18.97
N TRP A 24 30.74 11.25 18.62
CA TRP A 24 31.86 11.13 19.57
C TRP A 24 31.75 9.95 20.56
N GLY A 25 31.30 8.78 20.10
CA GLY A 25 31.21 7.58 20.94
C GLY A 25 30.13 7.62 22.02
N ARG A 26 29.20 8.59 21.97
CA ARG A 26 28.00 8.62 22.82
C ARG A 26 26.77 8.28 22.00
N TYR A 27 25.92 7.43 22.55
CA TYR A 27 24.62 7.07 21.99
C TYR A 27 23.61 8.17 22.30
N TYR A 28 23.08 8.83 21.27
CA TYR A 28 21.91 9.69 21.41
C TYR A 28 20.69 8.94 20.88
N VAL A 29 19.71 8.73 21.76
CA VAL A 29 18.38 8.24 21.40
C VAL A 29 17.55 9.48 21.10
N GLU A 30 17.34 9.78 19.81
CA GLU A 30 16.34 10.77 19.42
C GLU A 30 14.97 10.07 19.47
N GLU A 31 14.16 10.39 20.48
CA GLU A 31 12.77 9.97 20.50
C GLU A 31 12.03 10.69 19.37
N GLU A 32 11.54 9.93 18.38
CA GLU A 32 10.65 10.50 17.37
C GLU A 32 9.41 11.07 18.07
N PRO A 33 9.09 12.37 17.87
CA PRO A 33 7.99 12.99 18.59
C PRO A 33 6.67 12.34 18.19
N ARG A 34 5.90 11.89 19.20
CA ARG A 34 4.56 11.34 18.98
C ARG A 34 3.70 12.34 18.22
N LEU A 35 3.31 11.98 17.00
CA LEU A 35 2.38 12.76 16.20
C LEU A 35 0.96 12.65 16.77
N VAL A 36 0.32 13.79 16.99
CA VAL A 36 -1.04 13.89 17.49
C VAL A 36 -1.89 14.80 16.62
N GLN A 37 -3.21 14.65 16.72
CA GLN A 37 -4.20 15.45 16.01
C GLN A 37 -4.76 16.54 16.93
N CYS A 38 -5.19 17.65 16.32
CA CYS A 38 -5.90 18.72 17.01
C CYS A 38 -7.26 18.24 17.52
N ARG A 39 -7.71 18.68 18.70
CA ARG A 39 -9.05 18.36 19.22
C ARG A 39 -10.19 18.79 18.28
N PHE A 40 -9.96 19.82 17.47
CA PHE A 40 -10.90 20.35 16.49
C PHE A 40 -10.86 19.61 15.14
N GLN A 41 -10.13 18.49 15.05
CA GLN A 41 -10.18 17.62 13.87
C GLN A 41 -11.61 17.15 13.57
N ARG A 42 -12.42 16.96 14.61
CA ARG A 42 -13.84 16.60 14.48
C ARG A 42 -14.67 17.62 13.71
N ILE A 43 -14.20 18.86 13.57
CA ILE A 43 -14.86 19.94 12.82
C ILE A 43 -13.99 20.39 11.62
N GLY A 44 -13.13 19.50 11.12
CA GLY A 44 -12.38 19.69 9.89
C GLY A 44 -10.94 20.19 10.03
N CYS A 45 -10.38 20.29 11.25
CA CYS A 45 -8.97 20.65 11.40
C CYS A 45 -8.04 19.52 10.92
N SER A 46 -7.21 19.80 9.92
CA SER A 46 -6.25 18.84 9.36
C SER A 46 -4.89 18.83 10.06
N TRP A 47 -4.70 19.63 11.10
CA TRP A 47 -3.42 19.74 11.80
C TRP A 47 -3.03 18.41 12.45
N ARG A 48 -1.80 17.97 12.14
CA ARG A 48 -1.13 16.82 12.74
C ARG A 48 0.32 17.19 12.98
N GLY A 49 0.76 17.14 14.22
CA GLY A 49 2.12 17.57 14.59
C GLY A 49 2.62 16.92 15.88
N PRO A 50 3.84 17.26 16.32
CA PRO A 50 4.40 16.82 17.59
C PRO A 50 3.49 17.14 18.79
N PHE A 51 3.45 16.24 19.78
CA PHE A 51 2.62 16.44 20.97
C PHE A 51 2.86 17.77 21.68
N HIS A 52 4.10 18.23 21.80
CA HIS A 52 4.45 19.48 22.48
C HIS A 52 3.97 20.74 21.74
N GLU A 53 3.70 20.67 20.43
CA GLU A 53 3.14 21.79 19.65
C GLU A 53 1.62 21.83 19.68
N LYS A 54 0.97 20.78 20.19
CA LYS A 54 -0.49 20.62 20.16
C LYS A 54 -1.19 21.77 20.86
N GLU A 55 -0.77 22.13 22.06
CA GLU A 55 -1.43 23.20 22.84
C GLU A 55 -1.29 24.55 22.16
N ALA A 56 -0.10 24.86 21.63
CA ALA A 56 0.14 26.08 20.88
C ALA A 56 -0.75 26.18 19.64
N HIS A 57 -0.91 25.07 18.91
CA HIS A 57 -1.85 25.01 17.79
C HIS A 57 -3.31 25.16 18.24
N GLU A 58 -3.74 24.44 19.28
CA GLU A 58 -5.14 24.46 19.73
C GLU A 58 -5.59 25.86 20.19
N LEU A 59 -4.69 26.64 20.79
CA LEU A 59 -4.92 28.04 21.16
C LEU A 59 -5.06 28.97 19.94
N SER A 60 -4.33 28.68 18.86
CA SER A 60 -4.32 29.46 17.62
C SER A 60 -5.24 28.90 16.54
N CYS A 61 -5.97 27.82 16.82
CA CYS A 61 -6.79 27.12 15.85
C CYS A 61 -7.95 27.99 15.38
N THR A 62 -8.11 28.12 14.07
CA THR A 62 -9.17 28.95 13.46
C THR A 62 -10.49 28.20 13.33
N HIS A 63 -10.48 26.86 13.35
CA HIS A 63 -11.68 26.02 13.15
C HIS A 63 -12.84 26.29 14.11
N PRO A 64 -12.62 26.56 15.42
CA PRO A 64 -13.71 26.93 16.33
C PRO A 64 -14.43 28.22 15.95
N LYS A 65 -13.78 29.11 15.18
CA LYS A 65 -14.30 30.42 14.77
C LYS A 65 -14.82 30.42 13.33
N LYS A 66 -14.77 29.27 12.63
CA LYS A 66 -15.28 29.16 11.26
C LYS A 66 -16.81 29.21 11.25
N PRO A 67 -17.43 29.76 10.19
CA PRO A 67 -18.88 29.75 10.04
C PRO A 67 -19.40 28.31 9.93
N GLY A 68 -20.64 28.09 10.38
CA GLY A 68 -21.26 26.76 10.37
C GLY A 68 -21.28 26.12 8.98
N GLU A 69 -21.48 26.91 7.93
CA GLU A 69 -21.45 26.44 6.53
C GLU A 69 -20.12 25.78 6.15
N GLU A 70 -18.99 26.42 6.47
CA GLU A 70 -17.66 25.85 6.22
C GLU A 70 -17.40 24.58 7.05
N VAL A 71 -17.90 24.55 8.28
CA VAL A 71 -17.77 23.36 9.15
C VAL A 71 -18.61 22.21 8.62
N MET A 72 -19.85 22.48 8.20
CA MET A 72 -20.74 21.47 7.61
C MET A 72 -20.16 20.90 6.33
N GLY A 73 -19.66 21.73 5.41
CA GLY A 73 -19.00 21.26 4.19
C GLY A 73 -17.77 20.38 4.48
N ALA A 74 -16.98 20.74 5.50
CA ALA A 74 -15.85 19.91 5.93
C ALA A 74 -16.29 18.57 6.54
N LEU A 75 -17.39 18.55 7.30
CA LEU A 75 -17.96 17.34 7.90
C LEU A 75 -18.52 16.40 6.84
N GLU A 76 -19.27 16.93 5.85
CA GLU A 76 -19.81 16.14 4.74
C GLU A 76 -18.69 15.44 3.97
N ALA A 77 -17.58 16.13 3.70
CA ALA A 77 -16.42 15.52 3.05
C ALA A 77 -15.77 14.41 3.91
N LEU A 78 -15.70 14.59 5.23
CA LEU A 78 -15.18 13.58 6.16
C LEU A 78 -16.10 12.35 6.24
N ASP A 79 -17.40 12.55 6.28
CA ASP A 79 -18.39 11.48 6.34
C ASP A 79 -18.44 10.71 5.02
N ALA A 80 -18.41 11.39 3.87
CA ALA A 80 -18.30 10.75 2.57
C ALA A 80 -17.04 9.87 2.45
N GLN A 81 -15.88 10.36 2.92
CA GLN A 81 -14.65 9.56 2.94
C GLN A 81 -14.79 8.35 3.87
N ARG A 82 -15.42 8.52 5.05
CA ARG A 82 -15.65 7.42 5.99
C ARG A 82 -16.58 6.36 5.41
N GLU A 83 -17.62 6.75 4.69
CA GLU A 83 -18.53 5.81 4.02
C GLU A 83 -17.81 4.99 2.95
N LEU A 84 -16.92 5.61 2.16
CA LEU A 84 -16.08 4.91 1.20
C LEU A 84 -15.17 3.88 1.89
N ASP A 85 -14.50 4.27 2.97
CA ASP A 85 -13.61 3.38 3.73
C ASP A 85 -14.40 2.21 4.36
N MET A 86 -15.60 2.49 4.90
CA MET A 86 -16.49 1.47 5.46
C MET A 86 -17.02 0.51 4.40
N THR A 87 -17.24 0.98 3.17
CA THR A 87 -17.68 0.13 2.06
C THR A 87 -16.63 -0.92 1.72
N LEU A 88 -15.35 -0.53 1.63
CA LEU A 88 -14.26 -1.48 1.40
C LEU A 88 -14.14 -2.49 2.55
N PHE A 89 -14.24 -2.02 3.81
CA PHE A 89 -14.19 -2.91 4.96
C PHE A 89 -15.32 -3.94 4.93
N LYS A 90 -16.55 -3.52 4.63
CA LYS A 90 -17.70 -4.41 4.48
C LYS A 90 -17.49 -5.42 3.35
N GLN A 91 -17.00 -4.98 2.19
CA GLN A 91 -16.68 -5.89 1.08
C GLN A 91 -15.66 -6.95 1.50
N VAL A 92 -14.56 -6.56 2.15
CA VAL A 92 -13.55 -7.54 2.62
C VAL A 92 -14.12 -8.46 3.70
N TYR A 93 -14.95 -7.94 4.61
CA TYR A 93 -15.63 -8.74 5.63
C TYR A 93 -16.53 -9.81 5.00
N ASP A 94 -17.32 -9.45 4.00
CA ASP A 94 -18.17 -10.39 3.27
C ASP A 94 -17.32 -11.45 2.54
N LEU A 95 -16.19 -11.07 1.95
CA LEU A 95 -15.28 -12.02 1.28
C LEU A 95 -14.62 -13.00 2.25
N LEU A 96 -14.34 -12.60 3.49
CA LEU A 96 -13.76 -13.47 4.51
C LEU A 96 -14.72 -14.61 4.91
N SER A 97 -16.00 -14.55 4.55
CA SER A 97 -16.94 -15.65 4.79
C SER A 97 -16.85 -16.77 3.74
N PHE A 98 -16.01 -16.64 2.71
CA PHE A 98 -15.84 -17.69 1.71
C PHE A 98 -15.05 -18.88 2.29
N GLU A 99 -15.38 -20.09 1.84
CA GLU A 99 -14.69 -21.31 2.31
C GLU A 99 -13.19 -21.30 1.93
N LYS A 100 -12.88 -20.81 0.73
CA LYS A 100 -11.54 -20.89 0.14
C LYS A 100 -10.90 -19.51 0.08
N VAL A 101 -10.11 -19.21 1.11
CA VAL A 101 -9.32 -17.97 1.24
C VAL A 101 -7.86 -18.31 1.46
N THR A 102 -6.96 -17.65 0.73
CA THR A 102 -5.52 -17.79 0.95
C THR A 102 -4.84 -16.44 1.08
N PHE A 103 -3.95 -16.34 2.05
CA PHE A 103 -3.11 -15.18 2.31
C PHE A 103 -1.68 -15.53 1.90
N SER A 104 -1.06 -14.74 1.04
CA SER A 104 0.30 -14.97 0.56
C SER A 104 1.12 -13.70 0.74
N ASP A 105 2.13 -13.76 1.60
CA ASP A 105 3.13 -12.71 1.70
C ASP A 105 4.14 -12.90 0.57
N LEU A 106 4.13 -11.97 -0.39
CA LEU A 106 4.86 -12.07 -1.63
C LEU A 106 5.93 -10.98 -1.72
N GLN A 107 6.98 -11.32 -2.46
CA GLN A 107 8.07 -10.41 -2.78
C GLN A 107 8.30 -10.40 -4.28
N MET A 108 8.15 -9.24 -4.90
CA MET A 108 8.53 -9.02 -6.29
C MET A 108 9.99 -8.61 -6.40
N ARG A 109 10.69 -9.19 -7.38
CA ARG A 109 12.07 -8.86 -7.72
C ARG A 109 12.12 -8.15 -9.07
N PRO A 110 12.96 -7.12 -9.21
CA PRO A 110 13.12 -6.44 -10.49
C PRO A 110 13.86 -7.34 -11.49
N TYR A 111 13.44 -7.29 -12.74
CA TYR A 111 14.18 -7.79 -13.88
C TYR A 111 14.08 -6.81 -15.06
N ARG A 112 15.05 -6.86 -15.96
CA ARG A 112 15.10 -6.03 -17.16
C ARG A 112 15.00 -6.91 -18.39
N THR A 113 14.39 -6.40 -19.45
CA THR A 113 14.46 -7.03 -20.77
C THR A 113 15.74 -6.64 -21.49
N ASP A 114 16.20 -7.52 -22.36
CA ASP A 114 17.37 -7.30 -23.24
C ASP A 114 17.01 -6.49 -24.51
N ASP A 115 15.92 -5.71 -24.45
CA ASP A 115 15.49 -4.83 -25.53
C ASP A 115 16.47 -3.65 -25.69
N PHE A 116 16.49 -3.02 -26.87
CA PHE A 116 17.29 -1.81 -27.14
C PHE A 116 17.04 -0.68 -26.11
N ILE A 117 15.81 -0.59 -25.58
CA ILE A 117 15.47 0.23 -24.41
C ILE A 117 15.05 -0.71 -23.29
N PRO A 118 15.91 -0.97 -22.28
CA PRO A 118 15.60 -1.88 -21.20
C PRO A 118 14.36 -1.43 -20.42
N ARG A 119 13.33 -2.27 -20.40
CA ARG A 119 12.11 -2.01 -19.63
C ARG A 119 12.24 -2.68 -18.26
N LEU A 120 11.82 -1.94 -17.22
CA LEU A 120 11.86 -2.43 -15.84
C LEU A 120 10.54 -3.13 -15.52
N TYR A 121 10.65 -4.41 -15.17
CA TYR A 121 9.55 -5.25 -14.74
C TYR A 121 9.81 -5.80 -13.35
N TYR A 122 8.74 -6.25 -12.71
CA TYR A 122 8.78 -6.87 -11.40
C TYR A 122 7.98 -8.16 -11.44
N GLU A 123 8.50 -9.24 -10.85
CA GLU A 123 7.79 -10.52 -10.80
C GLU A 123 8.01 -11.20 -9.45
N THR A 124 6.98 -11.89 -8.95
CA THR A 124 7.10 -12.77 -7.79
C THR A 124 7.63 -14.14 -8.22
N SER A 125 8.28 -14.86 -7.30
CA SER A 125 8.39 -16.32 -7.47
C SER A 125 7.00 -16.96 -7.61
N ARG A 126 6.94 -18.14 -8.24
CA ARG A 126 5.71 -18.93 -8.27
C ARG A 126 5.27 -19.25 -6.85
N PHE A 127 3.99 -19.03 -6.55
CA PHE A 127 3.41 -19.38 -5.27
C PHE A 127 2.20 -20.28 -5.45
N SER A 128 1.96 -21.14 -4.46
CA SER A 128 0.86 -22.10 -4.46
C SER A 128 -0.30 -21.53 -3.67
N ALA A 129 -1.48 -21.45 -4.28
CA ALA A 129 -2.71 -21.01 -3.62
C ALA A 129 -3.93 -21.64 -4.30
N LEU A 130 -4.96 -21.99 -3.53
CA LEU A 130 -6.23 -22.50 -4.06
C LEU A 130 -6.06 -23.70 -5.03
N GLY A 131 -5.08 -24.57 -4.77
CA GLY A 131 -4.76 -25.73 -5.62
C GLY A 131 -4.03 -25.42 -6.94
N SER A 132 -3.67 -24.15 -7.18
CA SER A 132 -3.02 -23.70 -8.41
C SER A 132 -1.70 -22.97 -8.13
N GLN A 133 -0.86 -22.88 -9.16
CA GLN A 133 0.37 -22.07 -9.16
C GLN A 133 0.08 -20.70 -9.75
N TRP A 134 0.56 -19.66 -9.10
CA TRP A 134 0.31 -18.27 -9.46
C TRP A 134 1.60 -17.47 -9.52
N VAL A 135 1.57 -16.39 -10.29
CA VAL A 135 2.62 -15.38 -10.35
C VAL A 135 1.97 -14.00 -10.42
N VAL A 136 2.53 -13.03 -9.70
CA VAL A 136 2.19 -11.62 -9.89
C VAL A 136 3.30 -10.97 -10.71
N LYS A 137 2.92 -10.35 -11.84
CA LYS A 137 3.81 -9.51 -12.64
C LYS A 137 3.42 -8.06 -12.46
N ALA A 138 4.39 -7.17 -12.42
CA ALA A 138 4.18 -5.73 -12.36
C ALA A 138 5.04 -4.97 -13.36
N PHE A 139 4.50 -3.86 -13.82
CA PHE A 139 4.96 -3.11 -14.98
C PHE A 139 5.11 -1.64 -14.64
N VAL A 140 6.23 -1.05 -15.02
CA VAL A 140 6.49 0.38 -14.78
C VAL A 140 6.26 1.16 -16.07
N SER A 141 5.35 2.13 -16.03
CA SER A 141 5.21 3.17 -17.06
C SER A 141 5.01 2.67 -18.51
N GLU A 142 4.24 1.60 -18.72
CA GLU A 142 4.03 1.02 -20.06
C GLU A 142 3.36 1.98 -21.07
N ASN A 143 2.61 2.99 -20.60
CA ASN A 143 1.90 3.95 -21.45
C ASN A 143 2.67 5.24 -21.76
N ILE A 144 3.96 5.34 -21.38
CA ILE A 144 4.73 6.57 -21.57
C ILE A 144 5.70 6.37 -22.74
N LYS A 145 5.43 7.06 -23.86
CA LYS A 145 6.29 7.05 -25.06
C LYS A 145 7.72 7.52 -24.78
N ASN A 146 7.96 8.31 -23.72
CA ASN A 146 9.28 8.77 -23.34
C ASN A 146 9.47 8.86 -21.80
N PRO A 147 9.85 7.77 -21.13
CA PRO A 147 9.93 7.70 -19.66
C PRO A 147 10.92 8.69 -19.02
N ALA A 148 11.90 9.19 -19.78
CA ALA A 148 12.88 10.16 -19.32
C ALA A 148 12.32 11.58 -19.11
N MET A 149 11.12 11.86 -19.66
CA MET A 149 10.50 13.18 -19.67
C MET A 149 9.46 13.39 -18.57
N THR A 150 9.21 12.39 -17.72
CA THR A 150 8.14 12.44 -16.71
C THR A 150 8.62 11.98 -15.34
N CYS A 151 8.37 12.79 -14.30
CA CYS A 151 8.60 12.42 -12.90
C CYS A 151 7.47 11.57 -12.31
N THR A 152 6.38 11.35 -13.05
CA THR A 152 5.24 10.51 -12.66
C THR A 152 5.49 9.07 -13.09
N ARG A 153 5.68 8.19 -12.12
CA ARG A 153 5.80 6.75 -12.35
C ARG A 153 4.53 6.05 -11.92
N LEU A 154 4.00 5.19 -12.80
CA LEU A 154 2.86 4.34 -12.51
C LEU A 154 3.33 2.89 -12.47
N LEU A 155 2.97 2.19 -11.41
CA LEU A 155 3.17 0.75 -11.28
C LEU A 155 1.82 0.07 -11.48
N THR A 156 1.72 -0.80 -12.48
CA THR A 156 0.55 -1.68 -12.66
C THR A 156 0.94 -3.13 -12.36
N TYR A 157 -0.03 -3.98 -12.06
CA TYR A 157 0.18 -5.39 -11.79
C TYR A 157 -0.91 -6.25 -12.41
N GLN A 158 -0.58 -7.51 -12.66
CA GLN A 158 -1.50 -8.55 -13.12
C GLN A 158 -1.25 -9.83 -12.34
N LEU A 159 -2.31 -10.58 -12.10
CA LEU A 159 -2.26 -11.93 -11.54
C LEU A 159 -2.30 -12.94 -12.68
N VAL A 160 -1.40 -13.93 -12.65
CA VAL A 160 -1.25 -14.93 -13.70
C VAL A 160 -1.37 -16.32 -13.10
N CYS A 161 -2.31 -17.12 -13.60
CA CYS A 161 -2.39 -18.54 -13.30
C CYS A 161 -1.39 -19.30 -14.18
N LYS A 162 -0.56 -20.14 -13.56
CA LYS A 162 0.43 -21.00 -14.25
C LYS A 162 -0.01 -22.46 -14.33
N SER A 163 -0.96 -22.89 -13.51
CA SER A 163 -1.55 -24.22 -13.58
C SER A 163 -2.60 -24.31 -14.69
N LYS A 164 -2.70 -25.45 -15.38
CA LYS A 164 -3.82 -25.70 -16.31
C LYS A 164 -5.11 -25.86 -15.50
N LEU A 165 -6.15 -25.12 -15.87
CA LEU A 165 -7.45 -25.19 -15.21
C LEU A 165 -8.36 -26.20 -15.92
N GLN A 166 -8.94 -27.13 -15.14
CA GLN A 166 -9.94 -28.06 -15.64
C GLN A 166 -11.32 -27.39 -15.76
N ASN A 167 -11.66 -26.52 -14.81
CA ASN A 167 -12.89 -25.75 -14.77
C ASN A 167 -12.57 -24.26 -14.56
N PRO A 168 -13.42 -23.33 -15.03
CA PRO A 168 -13.26 -21.92 -14.73
C PRO A 168 -13.24 -21.63 -13.22
N VAL A 169 -12.36 -20.74 -12.78
CA VAL A 169 -12.18 -20.35 -11.38
C VAL A 169 -12.37 -18.85 -11.27
N ARG A 170 -13.45 -18.42 -10.61
CA ARG A 170 -13.70 -17.01 -10.33
C ARG A 170 -13.15 -16.62 -8.96
N LEU A 171 -12.32 -15.58 -8.95
CA LEU A 171 -11.62 -15.10 -7.77
C LEU A 171 -11.91 -13.63 -7.51
N HIS A 172 -12.09 -13.30 -6.24
CA HIS A 172 -11.76 -11.96 -5.76
C HIS A 172 -10.31 -11.91 -5.28
N TYR A 173 -9.61 -10.82 -5.56
CA TYR A 173 -8.25 -10.63 -5.09
C TYR A 173 -7.97 -9.17 -4.73
N LEU A 174 -7.07 -8.97 -3.77
CA LEU A 174 -6.55 -7.65 -3.39
C LEU A 174 -5.12 -7.73 -2.88
N ALA A 175 -4.36 -6.67 -3.15
CA ALA A 175 -3.04 -6.45 -2.59
C ALA A 175 -3.12 -5.53 -1.36
N LEU A 176 -2.46 -5.94 -0.29
CA LEU A 176 -2.34 -5.24 0.99
C LEU A 176 -0.87 -4.99 1.34
N ARG A 177 -0.66 -4.06 2.28
CA ARG A 177 0.62 -3.89 2.95
C ARG A 177 1.05 -5.21 3.61
N GLY A 178 2.27 -5.66 3.31
CA GLY A 178 2.86 -6.83 3.96
C GLY A 178 3.32 -6.52 5.40
N PRO A 179 3.47 -7.53 6.28
CA PRO A 179 3.74 -7.36 7.71
C PRO A 179 5.03 -6.58 8.05
N PHE A 180 5.98 -6.50 7.13
CA PHE A 180 7.23 -5.74 7.28
C PHE A 180 7.44 -4.71 6.19
N SER A 181 6.38 -4.42 5.43
CA SER A 181 6.44 -3.43 4.36
C SER A 181 6.20 -2.04 4.97
N GLU A 182 6.98 -1.03 4.59
CA GLU A 182 6.68 0.38 4.91
C GLU A 182 5.71 1.02 3.90
N LEU A 183 5.28 0.21 2.94
CA LEU A 183 4.42 0.59 1.84
C LEU A 183 3.07 1.15 2.33
N ASN A 184 2.79 2.37 1.93
CA ASN A 184 1.48 2.98 2.09
C ASN A 184 0.60 2.65 0.88
N MET A 185 -0.55 2.03 1.14
CA MET A 185 -1.46 1.55 0.10
C MET A 185 -2.91 1.91 0.36
N ARG A 186 -3.69 2.01 -0.72
CA ARG A 186 -5.17 2.04 -0.70
C ARG A 186 -5.70 0.78 -1.39
N PRO A 187 -5.95 -0.30 -0.65
CA PRO A 187 -6.37 -1.57 -1.22
C PRO A 187 -7.64 -1.44 -2.07
N ARG A 188 -7.73 -2.29 -3.10
CA ARG A 188 -8.90 -2.41 -3.95
C ARG A 188 -9.17 -3.88 -4.20
N VAL A 189 -10.43 -4.28 -4.11
CA VAL A 189 -10.89 -5.63 -4.45
C VAL A 189 -11.11 -5.68 -5.96
N TYR A 190 -10.55 -6.71 -6.59
CA TYR A 190 -10.73 -7.02 -8.00
C TYR A 190 -11.45 -8.36 -8.14
N ASP A 191 -12.20 -8.54 -9.22
CA ASP A 191 -12.90 -9.77 -9.59
C ASP A 191 -12.39 -10.24 -10.96
N PHE A 192 -12.14 -11.54 -11.10
CA PHE A 192 -11.76 -12.13 -12.38
C PHE A 192 -12.11 -13.61 -12.45
N GLU A 193 -12.59 -14.07 -13.61
CA GLU A 193 -12.78 -15.49 -13.90
C GLU A 193 -11.65 -16.02 -14.78
N PHE A 194 -10.81 -16.88 -14.18
CA PHE A 194 -9.76 -17.58 -14.91
C PHE A 194 -10.33 -18.81 -15.62
N ASN A 195 -9.95 -19.01 -16.87
CA ASN A 195 -10.31 -20.16 -17.68
C ASN A 195 -9.18 -20.49 -18.67
N GLN A 196 -9.34 -21.51 -19.52
CA GLN A 196 -8.27 -21.95 -20.42
C GLN A 196 -7.83 -20.91 -21.45
N GLU A 197 -8.71 -19.96 -21.79
CA GLU A 197 -8.42 -18.85 -22.71
C GLU A 197 -7.84 -17.63 -21.96
N ASN A 198 -8.29 -17.42 -20.73
CA ASN A 198 -7.97 -16.26 -19.89
C ASN A 198 -7.24 -16.69 -18.61
N MET A 199 -5.92 -16.81 -18.72
CA MET A 199 -5.02 -17.21 -17.64
C MET A 199 -4.30 -16.02 -16.96
N GLU A 200 -4.50 -14.81 -17.46
CA GLU A 200 -3.91 -13.58 -16.94
C GLU A 200 -5.00 -12.53 -16.76
N THR A 201 -4.98 -11.80 -15.64
CA THR A 201 -5.89 -10.66 -15.44
C THR A 201 -5.48 -9.50 -16.34
N GLU A 202 -6.40 -8.56 -16.53
CA GLU A 202 -6.03 -7.22 -16.98
C GLU A 202 -5.00 -6.59 -16.03
N LYS A 203 -4.18 -5.68 -16.57
CA LYS A 203 -3.25 -4.88 -15.78
C LYS A 203 -4.04 -3.85 -14.98
N LYS A 204 -3.95 -3.92 -13.65
CA LYS A 204 -4.58 -2.98 -12.73
C LYS A 204 -3.51 -2.10 -12.08
N GLU A 205 -3.86 -0.89 -11.70
CA GLU A 205 -2.95 -0.04 -10.93
C GLU A 205 -2.58 -0.71 -9.61
N PHE A 206 -1.29 -0.73 -9.28
CA PHE A 206 -0.86 -1.19 -7.98
C PHE A 206 -1.34 -0.18 -6.93
N PRO A 207 -1.97 -0.60 -5.81
CA PRO A 207 -2.73 0.29 -4.94
C PRO A 207 -1.87 1.22 -4.06
N ILE A 208 -1.00 2.03 -4.67
CA ILE A 208 -0.09 2.98 -4.01
C ILE A 208 -0.81 4.32 -3.83
N ILE A 209 -0.54 5.04 -2.74
CA ILE A 209 -1.24 6.30 -2.42
C ILE A 209 -0.84 7.44 -3.37
N ASP A 210 0.45 7.59 -3.68
CA ASP A 210 0.96 8.69 -4.50
C ASP A 210 2.24 8.32 -5.29
N SER A 211 2.70 9.26 -6.12
CA SER A 211 3.91 9.10 -6.93
C SER A 211 5.20 9.08 -6.10
N ASN A 212 5.23 9.74 -4.94
CA ASN A 212 6.38 9.73 -4.04
C ASN A 212 6.60 8.34 -3.47
N GLU A 213 5.52 7.72 -3.00
CA GLU A 213 5.52 6.35 -2.53
C GLU A 213 5.90 5.40 -3.66
N CYS A 214 5.37 5.58 -4.87
CA CYS A 214 5.79 4.83 -6.06
C CYS A 214 7.32 4.86 -6.26
N ASN A 215 7.92 6.06 -6.19
CA ASN A 215 9.36 6.22 -6.33
C ASN A 215 10.16 5.52 -5.21
N LYS A 216 9.69 5.57 -3.95
CA LYS A 216 10.33 4.85 -2.83
C LYS A 216 10.34 3.33 -3.08
N ILE A 217 9.22 2.79 -3.54
CA ILE A 217 9.06 1.36 -3.78
C ILE A 217 9.95 0.90 -4.94
N LEU A 218 10.04 1.72 -6.00
CA LEU A 218 10.90 1.44 -7.14
C LEU A 218 12.39 1.54 -6.81
N ALA A 219 12.76 2.32 -5.79
CA ALA A 219 14.13 2.38 -5.27
C ALA A 219 14.47 1.18 -4.35
N ALA A 220 13.47 0.47 -3.83
CA ALA A 220 13.69 -0.69 -2.99
C ALA A 220 14.24 -1.89 -3.79
N LYS A 221 15.07 -2.71 -3.15
CA LYS A 221 15.62 -3.94 -3.77
C LYS A 221 14.52 -4.88 -4.23
N ASN A 222 13.48 -5.04 -3.40
CA ASN A 222 12.33 -5.88 -3.66
C ASN A 222 11.06 -5.19 -3.14
N ILE A 223 9.92 -5.49 -3.77
CA ILE A 223 8.61 -4.95 -3.35
C ILE A 223 7.88 -6.04 -2.57
N SER A 224 7.61 -5.81 -1.29
CA SER A 224 6.95 -6.78 -0.42
C SER A 224 5.51 -6.36 -0.13
N PHE A 225 4.57 -7.27 -0.34
CA PHE A 225 3.13 -7.03 -0.17
C PHE A 225 2.42 -8.34 0.19
N ARG A 226 1.20 -8.25 0.71
CA ARG A 226 0.33 -9.40 0.96
C ARG A 226 -0.72 -9.47 -0.13
N LEU A 227 -0.84 -10.61 -0.78
CA LEU A 227 -1.94 -10.90 -1.69
C LEU A 227 -2.96 -11.78 -0.96
N ILE A 228 -4.24 -11.43 -1.06
CA ILE A 228 -5.33 -12.29 -0.60
C ILE A 228 -6.13 -12.71 -1.83
N LEU A 229 -6.42 -14.01 -1.92
CA LEU A 229 -7.27 -14.61 -2.93
C LEU A 229 -8.49 -15.23 -2.25
N PHE A 230 -9.67 -14.96 -2.78
CA PHE A 230 -10.94 -15.55 -2.36
C PHE A 230 -11.57 -16.25 -3.56
N GLN A 231 -11.82 -17.55 -3.45
CA GLN A 231 -12.47 -18.29 -4.52
C GLN A 231 -13.99 -18.29 -4.34
N ILE A 232 -14.70 -17.78 -5.35
CA ILE A 232 -16.15 -17.85 -5.40
C ILE A 232 -16.53 -19.31 -5.70
N GLN A 233 -17.38 -19.88 -4.86
CA GLN A 233 -18.02 -21.16 -5.13
C GLN A 233 -19.28 -20.93 -5.97
N LYS A 234 -19.47 -21.75 -7.00
CA LYS A 234 -20.75 -21.86 -7.70
C LYS A 234 -21.62 -22.89 -6.98
#